data_AF-A0A0D6AWA7-F1
#
_entry.id   AF-A0A0D6AWA7-F1
#
_cell.length_a   1.000
_cell.length_b   1.000
_cell.length_c   1.000
_cell.angle_alpha   90.00
_cell.angle_beta   90.00
_cell.angle_gamma   90.00
#
_symmetry.space_group_name_H-M   'P 1'
#
loop_
_entity.id
_entity.type
_entity.pdbx_description
1 polymer ?
#
loop_
_entity_poly.entity_id
_entity_poly.type
_entity_poly.pdbx_seq_one_letter_code
_entity_poly.pdbx_strand_id
1 'polypeptide(L)'
;MNKTEKKRLISKIAVASGVAKYAIEDRITKAKMSEDDLIKLSQHLDILKLLKPANDYNRHCQGEKTAEANAKLKEFINPNNSEIIKLGRWLFSALDKKAEERKEHLLEKDLVHKEYYNESITNLTDVIETQQQGLKEQILLAQEKIQLLEEKNDTYRKQLNKIKNYISINLGSKVWEEIRKYIAS
;
A
#
# COMPACT_ATOMS: atom_id res chain seq x y z
N MET A 1 -51.59 36.36 -32.32
CA MET A 1 -51.95 34.99 -32.81
C MET A 1 -52.39 34.09 -31.65
N ASN A 2 -53.30 33.12 -31.84
CA ASN A 2 -53.68 32.18 -30.77
C ASN A 2 -52.57 31.12 -30.51
N LYS A 3 -52.40 30.66 -29.27
CA LYS A 3 -51.38 29.68 -28.84
C LYS A 3 -51.40 28.39 -29.67
N THR A 4 -52.59 27.90 -30.01
CA THR A 4 -52.77 26.68 -30.83
C THR A 4 -52.26 26.88 -32.26
N GLU A 5 -52.57 28.03 -32.83
CA GLU A 5 -52.14 28.40 -34.19
C GLU A 5 -50.63 28.59 -34.26
N LYS A 6 -50.04 29.26 -33.26
CA LYS A 6 -48.60 29.39 -33.09
C LYS A 6 -47.87 28.04 -33.07
N LYS A 7 -48.36 27.09 -32.26
CA LYS A 7 -47.80 25.72 -32.19
C LYS A 7 -47.91 24.97 -33.51
N ARG A 8 -49.00 25.18 -34.25
CA ARG A 8 -49.20 24.58 -35.57
C ARG A 8 -48.20 25.14 -36.59
N LEU A 9 -47.98 26.45 -36.62
CA LEU A 9 -46.99 27.08 -37.51
C LEU A 9 -45.57 26.63 -37.18
N ILE A 10 -45.18 26.63 -35.90
CA ILE A 10 -43.89 26.11 -35.44
C ILE A 10 -43.69 24.67 -35.90
N SER A 11 -44.71 23.83 -35.78
CA SER A 11 -44.63 22.43 -36.22
C SER A 11 -44.44 22.30 -37.73
N LYS A 12 -45.12 23.12 -38.54
CA LYS A 12 -44.94 23.13 -40.00
C LYS A 12 -43.53 23.57 -40.40
N ILE A 13 -43.04 24.64 -39.78
CA ILE A 13 -41.69 25.20 -40.02
C ILE A 13 -40.61 24.21 -39.60
N ALA A 14 -40.77 23.54 -38.44
CA ALA A 14 -39.84 22.53 -37.96
C ALA A 14 -39.70 21.35 -38.94
N VAL A 15 -40.84 20.84 -39.44
CA VAL A 15 -40.85 19.73 -40.41
C VAL A 15 -40.19 20.13 -41.74
N ALA A 16 -40.45 21.35 -42.20
CA ALA A 16 -39.93 21.87 -43.46
C ALA A 16 -38.44 22.21 -43.40
N SER A 17 -37.94 22.76 -42.28
CA SER A 17 -36.56 23.21 -42.13
C SER A 17 -35.60 22.17 -41.52
N GLY A 18 -36.12 21.12 -40.88
CA GLY A 18 -35.31 20.15 -40.12
C GLY A 18 -34.85 20.65 -38.74
N VAL A 19 -35.22 21.89 -38.37
CA VAL A 19 -34.92 22.48 -37.05
C VAL A 19 -35.87 21.94 -35.99
N ALA A 20 -35.35 21.64 -34.81
CA ALA A 20 -36.17 21.14 -33.69
C ALA A 20 -37.17 22.21 -33.20
N LYS A 21 -38.39 21.78 -32.84
CA LYS A 21 -39.48 22.68 -32.40
C LYS A 21 -39.06 23.57 -31.23
N TYR A 22 -38.38 22.99 -30.24
CA TYR A 22 -37.93 23.72 -29.05
C TYR A 22 -36.96 24.85 -29.40
N ALA A 23 -36.14 24.70 -30.46
CA ALA A 23 -35.18 25.72 -30.85
C ALA A 23 -35.88 26.93 -31.50
N ILE A 24 -36.95 26.68 -32.24
CA ILE A 24 -37.81 27.74 -32.80
C ILE A 24 -38.59 28.43 -31.67
N GLU A 25 -39.15 27.65 -30.73
CA GLU A 25 -39.83 28.18 -29.54
C GLU A 25 -38.90 29.04 -28.67
N ASP A 26 -37.65 28.62 -28.47
CA ASP A 26 -36.63 29.37 -27.74
C ASP A 26 -36.29 30.70 -28.42
N ARG A 27 -36.17 30.72 -29.75
CA ARG A 27 -35.94 31.97 -30.52
C ARG A 27 -37.05 32.98 -30.34
N ILE A 28 -38.31 32.53 -30.32
CA ILE A 28 -39.48 33.39 -30.09
C ILE A 28 -39.49 33.86 -28.63
N THR A 29 -39.20 32.97 -27.68
CA THR A 29 -39.20 33.27 -26.24
C THR A 29 -38.12 34.29 -25.87
N LYS A 30 -36.95 34.21 -26.51
CA LYS A 30 -35.86 35.18 -26.38
C LYS A 30 -36.07 36.45 -27.21
N ALA A 31 -37.27 36.66 -27.74
CA ALA A 31 -37.64 37.79 -28.60
C ALA A 31 -36.72 38.00 -29.83
N LYS A 32 -36.07 36.93 -30.31
CA LYS A 32 -35.21 36.96 -31.51
C LYS A 32 -35.97 36.64 -32.80
N MET A 33 -37.28 36.40 -32.70
CA MET A 33 -38.18 36.13 -33.81
C MET A 33 -39.58 36.62 -33.43
N SER A 34 -40.17 37.49 -34.24
CA SER A 34 -41.51 38.03 -34.02
C SER A 34 -42.61 37.07 -34.51
N GLU A 35 -43.87 37.34 -34.16
CA GLU A 35 -44.99 36.55 -34.69
C GLU A 35 -45.16 36.74 -36.21
N ASP A 36 -44.84 37.92 -36.74
CA ASP A 36 -44.87 38.20 -38.17
C ASP A 36 -43.80 37.42 -38.93
N ASP A 37 -42.61 37.25 -38.35
CA ASP A 37 -41.55 36.42 -38.94
C ASP A 37 -41.96 34.95 -39.00
N LEU A 38 -42.70 34.48 -37.99
CA LEU A 38 -43.25 33.12 -37.97
C LEU A 38 -44.27 32.92 -39.11
N ILE A 39 -45.13 33.91 -39.34
CA ILE A 39 -46.11 33.88 -40.42
C ILE A 39 -45.40 33.89 -41.78
N LYS A 40 -44.41 34.78 -41.97
CA LYS A 40 -43.60 34.84 -43.21
C LYS A 40 -42.87 33.53 -43.49
N LEU A 41 -42.21 32.94 -42.49
CA LEU A 41 -41.55 31.64 -42.63
C LEU A 41 -42.54 30.53 -42.99
N SER A 42 -43.77 30.60 -42.49
CA SER A 42 -44.80 29.62 -42.81
C SER A 42 -45.37 29.76 -44.24
N GLN A 43 -45.19 30.91 -44.87
CA GLN A 43 -45.58 31.16 -46.27
C GLN A 43 -44.49 30.69 -47.26
N HIS A 44 -43.22 30.63 -46.83
CA HIS A 44 -42.08 30.24 -47.65
C HIS A 44 -41.46 28.89 -47.23
N LEU A 45 -42.31 27.88 -46.99
CA LEU A 45 -41.87 26.55 -46.54
C LEU A 45 -41.08 25.79 -47.61
N ASP A 46 -41.35 26.06 -48.87
CA ASP A 46 -40.65 25.57 -50.06
C ASP A 46 -39.15 25.90 -50.03
N ILE A 47 -38.79 27.14 -49.69
CA ILE A 47 -37.38 27.54 -49.54
C ILE A 47 -36.72 26.79 -48.37
N LEU A 48 -37.42 26.65 -47.25
CA LEU A 48 -36.91 25.92 -46.09
C LEU A 48 -36.69 24.43 -46.39
N LYS A 49 -37.56 23.83 -47.21
CA LYS A 49 -37.40 22.44 -47.67
C LYS A 49 -36.17 22.25 -48.56
N LEU A 50 -35.80 23.24 -49.37
CA LEU A 50 -34.57 23.20 -50.18
C LEU A 50 -33.31 23.19 -49.30
N LEU A 51 -33.34 23.91 -48.18
CA LEU A 51 -32.23 23.97 -47.23
C LEU A 51 -32.17 22.79 -46.25
N LYS A 52 -33.26 22.04 -46.12
CA LYS A 52 -33.38 20.93 -45.17
C LYS A 52 -32.28 19.87 -45.34
N PRO A 53 -31.95 19.37 -46.54
CA PRO A 53 -30.88 18.38 -46.70
C PRO A 53 -29.52 18.87 -46.20
N ALA A 54 -29.18 20.15 -46.46
CA ALA A 54 -27.94 20.75 -45.99
C ALA A 54 -27.93 20.89 -44.46
N ASN A 55 -29.06 21.25 -43.86
CA ASN A 55 -29.21 21.34 -42.41
C ASN A 55 -29.14 19.96 -41.73
N ASP A 56 -29.81 18.95 -42.29
CA ASP A 56 -29.78 17.57 -41.81
C ASP A 56 -28.35 16.99 -41.88
N TYR A 57 -27.62 17.25 -42.96
CA TYR A 57 -26.21 16.84 -43.10
C TYR A 57 -25.29 17.55 -42.10
N ASN A 58 -25.45 18.86 -41.90
CA ASN A 58 -24.67 19.58 -40.89
C ASN A 58 -24.91 19.00 -39.49
N ARG A 59 -26.19 18.74 -39.14
CA ARG A 59 -26.54 18.12 -37.85
C ARG A 59 -25.93 16.73 -37.70
N HIS A 60 -25.92 15.94 -38.78
CA HIS A 60 -25.26 14.64 -38.80
C HIS A 60 -23.76 14.76 -38.47
N CYS A 61 -23.02 15.60 -39.20
CA CYS A 61 -21.59 15.81 -38.96
C CYS A 61 -21.28 16.32 -37.55
N GLN A 62 -22.13 17.20 -36.99
CA GLN A 62 -21.99 17.63 -35.60
C GLN A 62 -22.23 16.47 -34.62
N GLY A 63 -23.22 15.62 -34.90
CA GLY A 63 -23.49 14.39 -34.15
C GLY A 63 -22.28 13.47 -34.15
N GLU A 64 -21.68 13.22 -35.31
CA GLU A 64 -20.48 12.38 -35.45
C GLU A 64 -19.29 12.94 -34.67
N LYS A 65 -18.99 14.23 -34.80
CA LYS A 65 -17.90 14.88 -34.04
C LYS A 65 -18.12 14.79 -32.52
N THR A 66 -19.36 14.97 -32.08
CA THR A 66 -19.72 14.86 -30.67
C THR A 66 -19.61 13.42 -30.18
N ALA A 67 -20.02 12.44 -31.00
CA ALA A 67 -19.88 11.03 -30.70
C ALA A 67 -18.40 10.61 -30.60
N GLU A 68 -17.56 11.07 -31.52
CA GLU A 68 -16.12 10.81 -31.49
C GLU A 68 -15.45 11.43 -30.25
N ALA A 69 -15.78 12.69 -29.92
CA ALA A 69 -15.28 13.34 -28.72
C ALA A 69 -15.71 12.60 -27.44
N ASN A 70 -16.96 12.15 -27.37
CA ASN A 70 -17.47 11.36 -26.26
C ASN A 70 -16.81 9.97 -26.17
N ALA A 71 -16.49 9.34 -27.30
CA ALA A 71 -15.77 8.08 -27.33
C ALA A 71 -14.34 8.25 -26.76
N LYS A 72 -13.61 9.26 -27.23
CA LYS A 72 -12.27 9.60 -26.69
C LYS A 72 -12.31 9.93 -25.20
N LEU A 73 -13.33 10.67 -24.76
CA LEU A 73 -13.50 10.99 -23.34
C LEU A 73 -13.77 9.73 -22.50
N LYS A 74 -14.64 8.82 -22.98
CA LYS A 74 -14.88 7.53 -22.31
C LYS A 74 -13.63 6.67 -22.23
N GLU A 75 -12.81 6.68 -23.28
CA GLU A 75 -11.54 5.96 -23.31
C GLU A 75 -10.52 6.55 -22.33
N PHE A 76 -10.46 7.88 -22.24
CA PHE A 76 -9.60 8.58 -21.28
C PHE A 76 -10.02 8.35 -19.83
N ILE A 77 -11.33 8.39 -19.54
CA ILE A 77 -11.89 8.16 -18.20
C ILE A 77 -11.82 6.68 -17.81
N ASN A 78 -11.62 5.77 -18.76
CA ASN A 78 -11.59 4.33 -18.49
C ASN A 78 -10.49 4.00 -17.46
N PRO A 79 -10.86 3.52 -16.25
CA PRO A 79 -9.91 3.21 -15.20
C PRO A 79 -8.86 2.17 -15.61
N ASN A 80 -9.19 1.32 -16.58
CA ASN A 80 -8.29 0.31 -17.11
C ASN A 80 -7.17 0.91 -17.99
N ASN A 81 -7.37 2.12 -18.54
CA ASN A 81 -6.37 2.82 -19.35
C ASN A 81 -5.55 3.83 -18.53
N SER A 82 -6.03 4.26 -17.37
CA SER A 82 -5.34 5.20 -16.50
C SER A 82 -3.97 4.68 -16.06
N GLU A 83 -2.92 5.40 -16.41
CA GLU A 83 -1.55 5.09 -15.98
C GLU A 83 -1.41 5.13 -14.46
N ILE A 84 -2.09 6.07 -13.80
CA ILE A 84 -2.08 6.20 -12.34
C ILE A 84 -2.68 4.95 -11.69
N ILE A 85 -3.81 4.46 -12.20
CA ILE A 85 -4.47 3.27 -11.65
C ILE A 85 -3.64 2.02 -11.96
N LYS A 86 -3.03 1.92 -13.15
CA LYS A 86 -2.10 0.83 -13.48
C LYS A 86 -0.91 0.81 -12.52
N LEU A 87 -0.33 1.98 -12.23
CA LEU A 87 0.81 2.12 -11.33
C LEU A 87 0.42 1.80 -9.88
N GLY A 88 -0.77 2.23 -9.44
CA GLY A 88 -1.31 1.87 -8.13
C GLY A 88 -1.59 0.37 -7.97
N ARG A 89 -2.18 -0.27 -8.99
CA ARG A 89 -2.38 -1.74 -8.99
C ARG A 89 -1.05 -2.49 -8.97
N TRP A 90 -0.09 -2.04 -9.78
CA TRP A 90 1.25 -2.61 -9.80
C TRP A 90 1.93 -2.50 -8.43
N LEU A 91 1.89 -1.34 -7.80
CA LEU A 91 2.48 -1.12 -6.48
C LEU A 91 1.84 -2.02 -5.42
N PHE A 92 0.51 -2.12 -5.44
CA PHE A 92 -0.23 -3.00 -4.53
C PHE A 92 0.19 -4.47 -4.71
N SER A 93 0.27 -4.94 -5.95
CA SER A 93 0.74 -6.30 -6.26
C SER A 93 2.21 -6.51 -5.87
N ALA A 94 3.08 -5.51 -6.03
CA ALA A 94 4.47 -5.61 -5.59
C ALA A 94 4.57 -5.74 -4.07
N LEU A 95 3.79 -4.95 -3.32
CA LEU A 95 3.77 -4.99 -1.85
C LEU A 95 3.13 -6.24 -1.25
N ASP A 96 2.28 -6.95 -2.00
CA ASP A 96 1.67 -8.20 -1.53
C ASP A 96 2.66 -9.39 -1.57
N LYS A 97 3.73 -9.28 -2.37
CA LYS A 97 4.77 -10.33 -2.49
C LYS A 97 5.60 -10.50 -1.22
N LYS A 98 6.25 -11.65 -1.05
CA LYS A 98 7.10 -11.96 0.11
C LYS A 98 8.55 -11.50 -0.12
N ALA A 99 9.10 -10.83 0.90
CA ALA A 99 10.53 -10.46 1.08
C ALA A 99 11.36 -10.25 -0.21
N GLU A 100 12.06 -11.27 -0.70
CA GLU A 100 12.97 -11.14 -1.85
C GLU A 100 12.25 -10.87 -3.18
N GLU A 101 11.09 -11.48 -3.44
CA GLU A 101 10.32 -11.20 -4.67
C GLU A 101 9.74 -9.77 -4.68
N ARG A 102 9.37 -9.26 -3.49
CA ARG A 102 8.94 -7.85 -3.33
C ARG A 102 10.09 -6.91 -3.66
N LYS A 103 11.28 -7.22 -3.16
CA LYS A 103 12.50 -6.43 -3.35
C LYS A 103 12.90 -6.34 -4.82
N GLU A 104 12.90 -7.44 -5.56
CA GLU A 104 13.22 -7.43 -6.99
C GLU A 104 12.25 -6.52 -7.77
N HIS A 105 10.95 -6.63 -7.51
CA HIS A 105 9.96 -5.78 -8.18
C HIS A 105 10.04 -4.30 -7.81
N LEU A 106 10.28 -3.97 -6.55
CA LEU A 106 10.39 -2.56 -6.15
C LEU A 106 11.68 -1.91 -6.70
N LEU A 107 12.73 -2.72 -6.90
CA LEU A 107 13.97 -2.28 -7.57
C LEU A 107 13.78 -2.00 -9.05
N GLU A 108 12.93 -2.73 -9.77
CA GLU A 108 12.63 -2.48 -11.20
C GLU A 108 12.11 -1.07 -11.47
N LYS A 109 11.55 -0.39 -10.46
CA LYS A 109 11.00 0.96 -10.56
C LYS A 109 11.78 2.00 -9.74
N ASP A 110 12.96 1.65 -9.25
CA ASP A 110 13.83 2.53 -8.46
C ASP A 110 13.13 3.08 -7.20
N LEU A 111 12.19 2.33 -6.64
CA LEU A 111 11.39 2.72 -5.47
C LEU A 111 12.04 2.30 -4.14
N VAL A 112 13.15 1.56 -4.21
CA VAL A 112 13.94 1.15 -3.05
C VAL A 112 15.41 1.38 -3.38
N HIS A 113 16.05 2.23 -2.59
CA HIS A 113 17.49 2.42 -2.66
C HIS A 113 18.19 1.17 -2.13
N LYS A 114 18.88 0.46 -3.02
CA LYS A 114 19.67 -0.76 -2.73
C LYS A 114 20.61 -0.59 -1.54
N GLU A 115 21.15 0.62 -1.37
CA GLU A 115 22.17 0.98 -0.38
C GLU A 115 21.63 0.89 1.05
N TYR A 116 20.48 1.49 1.36
CA TYR A 116 19.89 1.50 2.71
C TYR A 116 19.50 0.10 3.20
N TYR A 117 19.04 -0.76 2.29
CA TYR A 117 18.61 -2.10 2.65
C TYR A 117 19.79 -3.04 2.90
N ASN A 118 20.81 -2.96 2.05
CA ASN A 118 22.03 -3.76 2.21
C ASN A 118 22.79 -3.34 3.47
N GLU A 119 22.92 -2.03 3.72
CA GLU A 119 23.58 -1.51 4.92
C GLU A 119 22.86 -1.96 6.22
N SER A 120 21.53 -1.93 6.24
CA SER A 120 20.75 -2.37 7.41
C SER A 120 20.89 -3.88 7.67
N ILE A 121 20.94 -4.70 6.61
CA ILE A 121 21.13 -6.16 6.73
C ILE A 121 22.56 -6.46 7.18
N THR A 122 23.57 -5.83 6.56
CA THR A 122 24.99 -6.01 6.93
C THR A 122 25.22 -5.62 8.39
N ASN A 123 24.68 -4.49 8.84
CA ASN A 123 24.79 -4.05 10.23
C ASN A 123 24.17 -5.07 11.21
N LEU A 124 23.05 -5.69 10.85
CA LEU A 124 22.42 -6.72 11.69
C LEU A 124 23.25 -8.00 11.74
N THR A 125 23.82 -8.42 10.60
CA THR A 125 24.72 -9.57 10.54
C THR A 125 25.95 -9.34 11.43
N ASP A 126 26.58 -8.18 11.33
CA ASP A 126 27.77 -7.82 12.11
C ASP A 126 27.46 -7.77 13.62
N VAL A 127 26.29 -7.25 14.01
CA VAL A 127 25.83 -7.25 15.41
C VAL A 127 25.63 -8.68 15.92
N ILE A 128 25.04 -9.56 15.11
CA ILE A 128 24.84 -10.97 15.49
C ILE A 128 26.18 -11.68 15.67
N GLU A 129 27.13 -11.50 14.75
CA GLU A 129 28.47 -12.09 14.86
C GLU A 129 29.20 -11.60 16.10
N THR A 130 29.15 -10.29 16.38
CA THR A 130 29.74 -9.69 17.57
C THR A 130 29.13 -10.27 18.85
N GLN A 131 27.81 -10.43 18.91
CA GLN A 131 27.14 -11.05 20.06
C GLN A 131 27.52 -12.52 20.24
N GLN A 132 27.60 -13.29 19.15
CA GLN A 132 28.01 -14.69 19.21
C GLN A 132 29.44 -14.83 19.73
N GLN A 133 30.35 -13.94 19.32
CA GLN A 133 31.72 -13.96 19.80
C GLN A 133 31.81 -13.57 21.28
N GLY A 134 31.10 -12.53 21.70
CA GLY A 134 31.01 -12.15 23.11
C GLY A 134 30.44 -13.26 24.01
N LEU A 135 29.44 -14.01 23.51
CA LEU A 135 28.91 -15.19 24.22
C LEU A 135 29.94 -16.31 24.36
N LYS A 136 30.74 -16.59 23.32
CA LYS A 136 31.82 -17.60 23.40
C LYS A 136 32.86 -17.22 24.44
N GLU A 137 33.28 -15.95 24.46
CA GLU A 137 34.23 -15.43 25.44
C GLU A 137 33.69 -15.52 26.87
N GLN A 138 32.41 -15.17 27.08
CA GLN A 138 31.77 -15.31 28.40
C GLN A 138 31.68 -16.77 28.85
N ILE A 139 31.41 -17.71 27.94
CA ILE A 139 31.38 -19.14 28.25
C ILE A 139 32.77 -19.62 28.70
N LEU A 140 33.84 -19.24 27.99
CA LEU A 140 35.22 -19.60 28.35
C LEU A 140 35.59 -19.06 29.74
N LEU A 141 35.32 -17.77 30.01
CA LEU A 141 35.57 -17.16 31.32
C LEU A 141 34.76 -17.84 32.43
N ALA A 142 33.52 -18.23 32.15
CA ALA A 142 32.70 -18.96 33.10
C ALA A 142 33.28 -20.35 33.40
N GLN A 143 33.77 -21.07 32.39
CA GLN A 143 34.41 -22.38 32.54
C GLN A 143 35.68 -22.31 33.40
N GLU A 144 36.57 -21.33 33.15
CA GLU A 144 37.76 -21.11 33.97
C GLU A 144 37.40 -20.83 35.42
N LYS A 145 36.36 -20.03 35.65
CA LYS A 145 35.90 -19.69 36.99
C LYS A 145 35.28 -20.88 37.72
N ILE A 146 34.55 -21.75 37.01
CA ILE A 146 34.04 -23.00 37.55
C ILE A 146 35.19 -23.89 38.00
N GLN A 147 36.20 -24.09 37.15
CA GLN A 147 37.36 -24.93 37.46
C GLN A 147 38.11 -24.42 38.71
N LEU A 148 38.33 -23.11 38.81
CA LEU A 148 38.98 -22.50 39.97
C LEU A 148 38.17 -22.67 41.27
N LEU A 149 36.83 -22.64 41.17
CA LEU A 149 35.96 -22.89 42.32
C LEU A 149 35.97 -24.37 42.73
N GLU A 150 36.04 -25.30 41.78
CA GLU A 150 36.18 -26.74 42.04
C GLU A 150 37.48 -27.05 42.78
N GLU A 151 38.61 -26.52 42.32
CA GLU A 151 39.92 -26.68 42.98
C GLU A 151 39.91 -26.15 44.43
N LYS A 152 39.26 -25.01 44.66
CA LYS A 152 39.07 -24.46 46.01
C LYS A 152 38.20 -25.37 46.87
N ASN A 153 37.10 -25.90 46.33
CA ASN A 153 36.21 -26.81 47.05
C ASN A 153 36.97 -28.08 47.48
N ASP A 154 37.76 -28.66 46.59
CA ASP A 154 38.59 -29.82 46.89
C ASP A 154 39.66 -29.53 47.95
N THR A 155 40.26 -28.34 47.90
CA THR A 155 41.20 -27.89 48.93
C THR A 155 40.51 -27.80 50.30
N TYR A 156 39.33 -27.20 50.37
CA TYR A 156 38.56 -27.11 51.61
C TYR A 156 38.11 -28.48 52.12
N ARG A 157 37.70 -29.40 51.23
CA ARG A 157 37.39 -30.79 51.60
C ARG A 157 38.60 -31.49 52.23
N LYS A 158 39.79 -31.33 51.64
CA LYS A 158 41.04 -31.88 52.19
C LYS A 158 41.38 -31.28 53.56
N GLN A 159 41.25 -29.96 53.72
CA GLN A 159 41.47 -29.29 55.00
C GLN A 159 40.49 -29.77 56.08
N LEU A 160 39.20 -29.86 55.75
CA LEU A 160 38.17 -30.35 56.65
C LEU A 160 38.44 -31.80 57.08
N ASN A 161 38.87 -32.65 56.15
CA ASN A 161 39.24 -34.03 56.48
C ASN A 161 40.46 -34.10 57.41
N LYS A 162 41.48 -33.27 57.19
CA LYS A 162 42.65 -33.17 58.09
C LYS A 162 42.25 -32.74 59.50
N ILE A 163 41.39 -31.71 59.61
CA ILE A 163 40.87 -31.24 60.90
C ILE A 163 40.07 -32.34 61.60
N LYS A 164 39.17 -33.01 60.87
CA LYS A 164 38.38 -34.13 61.39
C LYS A 164 39.27 -35.24 61.93
N ASN A 165 40.27 -35.66 61.16
CA ASN A 165 41.23 -36.70 61.58
C ASN A 165 42.02 -36.28 62.82
N TYR A 166 42.49 -35.02 62.87
CA TYR A 166 43.19 -34.49 64.03
C TYR A 166 42.33 -34.53 65.30
N ILE A 167 41.08 -34.09 65.20
CA ILE A 167 40.10 -34.14 66.30
C ILE A 167 39.86 -35.59 66.74
N SER A 168 39.58 -36.50 65.80
CA SER A 168 39.32 -37.91 66.12
C SER A 168 40.50 -38.57 66.83
N ILE A 169 41.72 -38.34 66.36
CA ILE A 169 42.95 -38.95 66.92
C ILE A 169 43.27 -38.38 68.30
N ASN A 170 43.29 -37.05 68.42
CA ASN A 170 43.82 -36.38 69.61
C ASN A 170 42.78 -36.11 70.69
N LEU A 171 41.51 -35.88 70.33
CA LEU A 171 40.45 -35.58 71.30
C LEU A 171 39.48 -36.76 71.49
N GLY A 172 39.43 -37.69 70.53
CA GLY A 172 38.66 -38.93 70.65
C GLY A 172 39.49 -40.06 71.25
N SER A 173 40.29 -40.74 70.43
CA SER A 173 40.95 -42.00 70.82
C SER A 173 42.00 -41.84 71.92
N LYS A 174 42.89 -40.84 71.83
CA LYS A 174 43.97 -40.65 72.82
C LYS A 174 43.44 -40.26 74.21
N VAL A 175 42.51 -39.31 74.26
CA VAL A 175 41.90 -38.89 75.53
C VAL A 175 41.14 -40.05 76.19
N TRP A 176 40.42 -40.86 75.41
CA TRP A 176 39.75 -42.06 75.95
C TRP A 176 40.71 -43.17 76.39
N GLU A 177 41.87 -43.30 75.76
CA GLU A 177 42.94 -44.22 76.22
C GLU A 177 43.61 -43.72 77.50
N GLU A 178 43.85 -42.41 77.63
CA GLU A 178 44.40 -41.80 78.84
C GLU A 178 43.43 -41.92 80.02
N ILE A 179 42.15 -41.62 79.83
CA ILE A 179 41.11 -41.82 80.88
C ILE A 179 41.05 -43.29 81.30
N ARG A 180 41.11 -44.24 80.36
CA ARG A 180 41.12 -45.68 80.68
C ARG A 180 42.33 -46.10 81.53
N LYS A 181 43.49 -45.49 81.33
CA LYS A 181 44.68 -45.76 82.15
C LYS A 181 44.51 -45.32 83.60
N TYR A 182 43.77 -44.24 83.85
CA TYR A 182 43.47 -43.76 85.21
C TYR A 182 42.31 -44.49 85.89
N ILE A 183 41.42 -45.13 85.13
CA ILE A 183 40.29 -45.91 85.67
C ILE A 183 40.66 -47.38 85.93
N ALA A 184 41.65 -47.92 85.22
CA ALA A 184 42.11 -49.31 85.36
C ALA A 184 43.26 -49.52 86.38
N SER A 185 43.67 -48.44 87.07
CA SER A 185 44.59 -48.42 88.21
C SER A 185 43.83 -48.12 89.49
#